data_AF-A0A535Z8I4-F1
#
_entry.id   AF-A0A535Z8I4-F1
#
_cell.length_a   1.000
_cell.length_b   1.000
_cell.length_c   1.000
_cell.angle_alpha   90.00
_cell.angle_beta   90.00
_cell.angle_gamma   90.00
#
_symmetry.space_group_name_H-M   'P 1'
#
loop_
_entity.id
_entity.type
_entity.pdbx_description
1 polymer ?
#
loop_
_entity_poly.entity_id
_entity_poly.type
_entity_poly.pdbx_seq_one_letter_code
_entity_poly.pdbx_strand_id
1 'polypeptide(L)'
;MAHLDNVEVLLGGGVARNKRLQDMVGIMAKDRGATMFVPPGELCIDNGAMIAWTGLEMYRGGVRMTVADTRVDQRYRTDDVVVSWR
;
A
#
# COMPACT_ATOMS: atom_id res chain seq x y z
N MET A 1 -14.28 4.82 3.72
CA MET A 1 -14.77 3.47 4.05
C MET A 1 -14.40 3.20 5.49
N ALA A 2 -15.09 2.23 6.12
CA ALA A 2 -15.33 2.20 7.58
C ALA A 2 -14.26 2.90 8.42
N HIS A 3 -14.71 3.91 9.19
CA HIS A 3 -13.91 4.72 10.13
C HIS A 3 -13.02 5.83 9.53
N LEU A 4 -12.80 5.90 8.21
CA LEU A 4 -11.93 6.93 7.58
C LEU A 4 -12.58 7.71 6.44
N ASP A 5 -13.85 7.48 6.11
CA ASP A 5 -14.60 8.17 5.04
C ASP A 5 -13.97 8.18 3.63
N ASN A 6 -12.88 7.42 3.39
CA ASN A 6 -12.28 7.21 2.07
C ASN A 6 -13.25 6.61 1.02
N VAL A 7 -13.16 7.05 -0.24
CA VAL A 7 -14.02 6.55 -1.34
C VAL A 7 -13.35 5.49 -2.20
N GLU A 8 -12.22 4.95 -1.75
CA GLU A 8 -11.40 4.00 -2.51
C GLU A 8 -10.93 2.84 -1.61
N VAL A 9 -10.76 1.66 -2.18
CA VAL A 9 -10.08 0.51 -1.56
C VAL A 9 -9.07 -0.11 -2.52
N LEU A 10 -7.87 -0.36 -2.00
CA LEU A 10 -6.79 -1.03 -2.71
C LEU A 10 -6.57 -2.42 -2.10
N LEU A 11 -6.50 -3.46 -2.94
CA LEU A 11 -6.05 -4.78 -2.51
C LEU A 11 -4.61 -5.02 -2.95
N GLY A 12 -3.72 -5.26 -2.00
CA GLY A 12 -2.33 -5.65 -2.21
C GLY A 12 -2.00 -6.98 -1.52
N GLY A 13 -0.83 -7.54 -1.83
CA GLY A 13 -0.36 -8.84 -1.30
C GLY A 13 -0.75 -10.02 -2.19
N GLY A 14 -0.02 -11.15 -2.05
CA GLY A 14 -0.22 -12.32 -2.90
C GLY A 14 -1.64 -12.88 -2.88
N VAL A 15 -2.33 -12.76 -1.75
CA VAL A 15 -3.73 -13.19 -1.56
C VAL A 15 -4.70 -12.33 -2.37
N ALA A 16 -4.35 -11.08 -2.70
CA ALA A 16 -5.19 -10.19 -3.51
C ALA A 16 -5.44 -10.74 -4.92
N ARG A 17 -4.68 -11.74 -5.41
CA ARG A 17 -4.93 -12.43 -6.68
C ARG A 17 -6.17 -13.34 -6.65
N ASN A 18 -6.72 -13.63 -5.49
CA ASN A 18 -7.91 -14.46 -5.35
C ASN A 18 -9.15 -13.76 -5.92
N LYS A 19 -9.70 -14.29 -7.02
CA LYS A 19 -10.85 -13.69 -7.72
C LYS A 19 -12.11 -13.64 -6.85
N ARG A 20 -12.35 -14.64 -6.02
CA ARG A 20 -13.49 -14.64 -5.10
C ARG A 20 -13.38 -13.52 -4.07
N LEU A 21 -12.19 -13.27 -3.53
CA LEU A 21 -11.93 -12.15 -2.63
C LEU A 21 -12.16 -10.81 -3.35
N GLN A 22 -11.63 -10.65 -4.56
CA GLN A 22 -11.86 -9.45 -5.39
C GLN A 22 -13.36 -9.18 -5.59
N ASP A 23 -14.15 -10.20 -5.94
CA ASP A 23 -15.60 -10.06 -6.13
C ASP A 23 -16.31 -9.61 -4.86
N MET A 24 -15.96 -10.21 -3.72
CA MET A 24 -16.57 -9.87 -2.42
C MET A 24 -16.26 -8.42 -2.02
N VAL A 25 -15.02 -7.97 -2.20
CA VAL A 25 -14.63 -6.58 -1.92
C VAL A 25 -15.26 -5.62 -2.93
N GLY A 26 -15.40 -6.03 -4.20
CA GLY A 26 -16.05 -5.24 -5.24
C GLY A 26 -17.53 -4.96 -4.93
N ILE A 27 -18.28 -5.97 -4.47
CA ILE A 27 -19.66 -5.80 -3.99
C ILE A 27 -19.69 -4.80 -2.82
N MET A 28 -18.82 -5.02 -1.83
CA MET A 28 -18.72 -4.17 -0.63
C MET A 28 -18.43 -2.70 -0.97
N ALA A 29 -17.52 -2.44 -1.93
CA ALA A 29 -17.18 -1.10 -2.40
C ALA A 29 -18.35 -0.46 -3.17
N LYS A 30 -18.97 -1.20 -4.10
CA LYS A 30 -20.12 -0.73 -4.88
C LYS A 30 -21.29 -0.32 -3.97
N ASP A 31 -21.64 -1.14 -2.99
CA ASP A 31 -22.74 -0.87 -2.05
C ASP A 31 -22.47 0.38 -1.18
N ARG A 32 -21.20 0.80 -1.06
CA ARG A 32 -20.78 2.00 -0.33
C ARG A 32 -20.48 3.20 -1.23
N GLY A 33 -20.74 3.10 -2.54
CA GLY A 33 -20.40 4.15 -3.51
C GLY A 33 -18.90 4.41 -3.65
N ALA A 34 -18.06 3.41 -3.33
CA ALA A 34 -16.61 3.48 -3.41
C ALA A 34 -16.06 2.73 -4.63
N THR A 35 -14.83 3.05 -5.02
CA THR A 35 -14.10 2.33 -6.08
C THR A 35 -13.15 1.31 -5.47
N MET A 36 -12.86 0.24 -6.23
CA MET A 36 -11.86 -0.76 -5.87
C MET A 36 -10.79 -0.85 -6.95
N PHE A 37 -9.54 -0.96 -6.53
CA PHE A 37 -8.42 -1.25 -7.43
C PHE A 37 -7.59 -2.44 -6.93
N VAL A 38 -7.10 -3.24 -7.87
CA VAL A 38 -6.11 -4.29 -7.65
C VAL A 38 -5.00 -4.08 -8.68
N PRO A 39 -3.74 -3.92 -8.26
CA PRO A 39 -2.63 -3.82 -9.20
C PRO A 39 -2.51 -5.07 -10.10
N PRO A 40 -1.75 -4.99 -11.21
CA PRO A 40 -1.31 -6.18 -11.92
C PRO A 40 -0.77 -7.24 -10.96
N GLY A 41 -1.07 -8.52 -11.20
CA GLY A 41 -0.75 -9.57 -10.24
C GLY A 41 0.73 -9.61 -9.86
N GLU A 42 1.62 -9.37 -10.83
CA GLU A 42 3.08 -9.27 -10.63
C GLU A 42 3.50 -8.18 -9.65
N LEU A 43 2.71 -7.11 -9.51
CA LEU A 43 2.93 -6.05 -8.53
C LEU A 43 2.21 -6.31 -7.19
N CYS A 44 1.34 -7.32 -7.13
CA CYS A 44 0.68 -7.73 -5.87
C CYS A 44 1.55 -8.63 -5.00
N ILE A 45 2.54 -9.33 -5.57
CA ILE A 45 3.51 -10.12 -4.80
C ILE A 45 4.67 -9.25 -4.35
N ASP A 46 5.46 -9.72 -3.39
CA ASP A 46 6.65 -9.00 -2.93
C ASP A 46 7.60 -8.75 -4.11
N ASN A 47 7.87 -7.47 -4.37
CA ASN A 47 8.67 -7.03 -5.51
C ASN A 47 9.52 -5.80 -5.15
N GLY A 48 10.65 -5.63 -5.84
CA GLY A 48 11.53 -4.48 -5.61
C GLY A 48 10.96 -3.15 -6.10
N ALA A 49 9.97 -3.17 -7.01
CA ALA A 49 9.40 -1.95 -7.59
C ALA A 49 8.57 -1.17 -6.55
N MET A 50 7.83 -1.84 -5.67
CA MET A 50 7.09 -1.16 -4.59
C MET A 50 8.03 -0.46 -3.59
N ILE A 51 9.20 -1.04 -3.33
CA ILE A 51 10.24 -0.46 -2.47
C ILE A 51 10.88 0.74 -3.16
N ALA A 52 11.25 0.59 -4.44
CA ALA A 52 11.85 1.67 -5.23
C ALA A 52 10.90 2.87 -5.39
N TRP A 53 9.61 2.62 -5.68
CA TRP A 53 8.60 3.67 -5.81
C TRP A 53 8.39 4.42 -4.49
N THR A 54 8.21 3.69 -3.39
CA THR A 54 8.04 4.30 -2.07
C THR A 54 9.28 5.12 -1.67
N GLY A 55 10.49 4.59 -1.91
CA GLY A 55 11.74 5.32 -1.66
C GLY A 55 11.88 6.59 -2.50
N LEU A 56 11.44 6.57 -3.76
CA LEU A 56 11.41 7.75 -4.62
C LEU A 56 10.44 8.81 -4.08
N GLU A 57 9.24 8.42 -3.68
CA GLU A 57 8.25 9.34 -3.10
C GLU A 57 8.72 9.92 -1.76
N MET A 58 9.32 9.09 -0.90
CA MET A 58 9.99 9.54 0.33
C MET A 58 11.09 10.58 0.04
N TYR A 59 11.96 10.31 -0.94
CA TYR A 59 13.03 11.22 -1.32
C TYR A 59 12.49 12.53 -1.89
N ARG A 60 11.44 12.48 -2.71
CA ARG A 60 10.75 13.68 -3.22
C ARG A 60 10.07 14.47 -2.11
N GLY A 61 9.50 13.78 -1.12
CA GLY A 61 8.92 14.35 0.10
C GLY A 61 9.93 14.87 1.13
N GLY A 62 11.23 14.89 0.80
CA GLY A 62 12.28 15.47 1.65
C GLY A 62 12.89 14.52 2.68
N VAL A 63 12.44 13.26 2.76
CA VAL A 63 13.02 12.27 3.68
C VAL A 63 14.45 11.92 3.25
N ARG A 64 15.39 12.00 4.18
CA ARG A 64 16.81 11.68 3.97
C ARG A 64 17.30 10.84 5.14
N MET A 65 18.33 10.02 4.88
CA MET A 65 18.97 9.18 5.88
C MET A 65 20.45 9.09 5.55
N THR A 66 21.30 9.00 6.58
CA THR A 66 22.69 8.63 6.40
C THR A 66 22.81 7.11 6.33
N VAL A 67 23.95 6.60 5.84
CA VAL A 67 24.19 5.13 5.84
C VAL A 67 24.20 4.55 7.25
N ALA A 68 24.54 5.33 8.28
CA ALA A 68 24.51 4.86 9.66
C ALA A 68 23.06 4.59 10.17
N ASP A 69 22.08 5.26 9.57
CA ASP A 69 20.66 5.16 9.92
C ASP A 69 19.95 3.98 9.23
N THR A 70 20.56 3.36 8.19
CA THR A 70 19.91 2.32 7.36
C THR A 70 19.99 0.92 7.97
N ARG A 71 19.72 0.79 9.27
CA ARG A 71 19.76 -0.50 9.96
C ARG A 71 18.48 -1.31 9.68
N VAL A 72 18.61 -2.64 9.71
CA VAL A 72 17.44 -3.52 9.62
C VAL A 72 16.66 -3.46 10.92
N ASP A 73 15.35 -3.24 10.81
CA ASP A 73 14.39 -3.46 11.89
C ASP A 73 13.45 -4.61 11.49
N GLN A 74 13.56 -5.73 12.20
CA GLN A 74 12.75 -6.93 11.94
C GLN A 74 11.30 -6.77 12.42
N ARG A 75 11.01 -5.74 13.23
CA ARG A 75 9.69 -5.47 13.81
C ARG A 75 9.20 -4.07 13.42
N TYR A 76 9.64 -3.57 12.27
CA TYR A 76 9.30 -2.23 11.80
C TYR A 76 7.78 -2.10 11.62
N ARG A 77 7.15 -1.20 12.37
CA ARG A 77 5.69 -1.06 12.35
C ARG A 77 5.24 -0.16 11.22
N THR A 78 4.02 -0.39 10.73
CA THR A 78 3.41 0.43 9.68
C THR A 78 3.13 1.87 10.10
N ASP A 79 3.06 2.16 11.41
CA ASP A 79 2.81 3.49 11.97
C ASP A 79 4.06 4.19 12.51
N ASP A 80 5.25 3.57 12.42
CA ASP A 80 6.51 4.21 12.83
C ASP A 80 6.99 5.27 11.83
N VAL A 81 6.50 5.21 10.59
CA VAL A 81 6.90 6.11 9.50
C VAL A 81 5.91 7.26 9.36
N VAL A 82 6.39 8.49 9.56
CA VAL A 82 5.61 9.69 9.24
C VAL A 82 5.56 9.85 7.71
N VAL A 83 4.37 9.61 7.13
CA VAL A 83 4.13 9.77 5.70
C VAL A 83 3.88 11.24 5.38
N SER A 84 4.93 11.96 4.97
CA SER A 84 4.88 13.40 4.60
C SER A 84 4.66 13.65 3.09
N TRP A 85 4.63 12.59 2.29
CA TRP A 85 4.42 12.63 0.84
C TRP A 85 2.99 12.23 0.48
N ARG A 86 2.43 12.85 -0.56
CA ARG A 86 1.10 12.57 -1.12
C ARG A 86 1.08 12.83 -2.61
#